data_AF-A0A5J4WLR0-F1
#
_entry.id   AF-A0A5J4WLR0-F1
#
_cell.length_a   1.000
_cell.length_b   1.000
_cell.length_c   1.000
_cell.angle_alpha   90.00
_cell.angle_beta   90.00
_cell.angle_gamma   90.00
#
_symmetry.space_group_name_H-M   'P 1'
#
loop_
_entity.id
_entity.type
_entity.pdbx_description
1 polymer ?
#
loop_
_entity_poly.entity_id
_entity_poly.type
_entity_poly.pdbx_seq_one_letter_code
_entity_poly.pdbx_strand_id
1 'polypeptide(L)'
;MILKKPTGKVKISLKQMNDKSLCPIEWLKKWAEIKQYQEGECWILGDLKLIKPEQWSRYVRQEMVRAGIDKAQSVTSICAAAITKAFQLGATTEAVNRWIRHSNAASTIQKYYDKNRNDDIREKIVR
;
A
#
# COMPACT_ATOMS: atom_id res chain seq x y z
N MET A 1 -22.83 18.95 8.75
CA MET A 1 -22.09 19.48 7.58
C MET A 1 -20.60 19.49 7.94
N ILE A 2 -19.76 18.74 7.22
CA ILE A 2 -18.32 18.65 7.55
C ILE A 2 -17.56 19.68 6.70
N LEU A 3 -16.94 20.65 7.35
CA LEU A 3 -16.22 21.76 6.71
C LEU A 3 -14.88 21.28 6.11
N LYS A 4 -14.58 21.71 4.88
CA LYS A 4 -13.30 21.45 4.21
C LYS A 4 -12.18 22.21 4.94
N LYS A 5 -11.06 21.54 5.24
CA LYS A 5 -9.85 22.21 5.78
C LYS A 5 -9.06 22.91 4.66
N PRO A 6 -8.23 23.93 5.00
CA PRO A 6 -7.36 24.58 4.03
C PRO A 6 -6.36 23.58 3.41
N THR A 7 -6.07 23.77 2.13
CA THR A 7 -5.17 22.93 1.31
C THR A 7 -3.74 22.96 1.85
N GLY A 8 -3.20 21.81 2.23
CA GLY A 8 -1.82 21.66 2.72
C GLY A 8 -1.05 20.53 2.05
N LYS A 9 0.27 20.45 2.30
CA LYS A 9 1.09 19.30 1.86
C LYS A 9 0.51 18.01 2.42
N VAL A 10 0.25 17.06 1.53
CA VAL A 10 -0.23 15.74 1.90
C VAL A 10 0.90 14.99 2.63
N LYS A 11 0.72 14.75 3.94
CA LYS A 11 1.66 13.92 4.71
C LYS A 11 1.21 12.47 4.65
N ILE A 12 2.06 11.61 4.09
CA ILE A 12 1.85 10.17 4.15
C ILE A 12 2.63 9.65 5.35
N SER A 13 1.94 9.07 6.34
CA SER A 13 2.61 8.29 7.38
C SER A 13 2.26 6.81 7.23
N LEU A 14 3.28 5.97 7.40
CA LEU A 14 3.11 4.55 7.63
C LEU A 14 2.86 4.32 9.12
N LYS A 15 2.11 3.28 9.44
CA LYS A 15 1.80 2.91 10.82
C LYS A 15 2.22 1.47 11.08
N GLN A 16 2.55 1.19 12.34
CA GLN A 16 2.89 -0.17 12.75
C GLN A 16 1.65 -1.06 12.68
N MET A 17 1.86 -2.33 12.38
CA MET A 17 0.84 -3.36 12.40
C MET A 17 1.13 -4.33 13.53
N ASN A 18 0.09 -4.89 14.14
CA ASN A 18 0.22 -5.88 15.22
C ASN A 18 1.01 -7.11 14.76
N ASP A 19 0.75 -7.57 13.53
CA ASP A 19 1.56 -8.59 12.89
C ASP A 19 2.85 -7.99 12.31
N LYS A 20 3.97 -8.28 12.97
CA LYS A 20 5.31 -7.82 12.56
C LYS A 20 5.74 -8.38 11.20
N SER A 21 5.27 -9.56 10.82
CA SER A 21 5.61 -10.19 9.54
C SER A 21 5.01 -9.44 8.34
N LEU A 22 3.94 -8.67 8.57
CA LEU A 22 3.24 -7.88 7.55
C LEU A 22 3.41 -6.37 7.75
N CYS A 23 4.13 -5.94 8.79
CA CYS A 23 4.30 -4.54 9.16
C CYS A 23 5.27 -3.80 8.21
N PRO A 24 4.80 -2.82 7.41
CA PRO A 24 5.66 -2.14 6.45
C PRO A 24 6.82 -1.38 7.11
N ILE A 25 6.63 -0.90 8.34
CA ILE A 25 7.68 -0.20 9.09
C ILE A 25 8.80 -1.16 9.45
N GLU A 26 8.49 -2.39 9.85
CA GLU A 26 9.53 -3.38 10.18
C GLU A 26 10.28 -3.82 8.92
N TRP A 27 9.59 -4.00 7.79
CA TRP A 27 10.22 -4.25 6.49
C TRP A 27 11.12 -3.10 6.05
N LEU A 28 10.69 -1.84 6.21
CA LEU A 28 11.50 -0.67 5.85
C LEU A 28 12.71 -0.48 6.75
N LYS A 29 12.61 -0.78 8.04
CA LYS A 29 13.76 -0.76 8.96
C LYS A 29 14.82 -1.77 8.53
N LYS A 30 14.40 -3.03 8.33
CA LYS A 30 15.28 -4.09 7.82
C LYS A 30 15.90 -3.72 6.47
N TRP A 31 15.12 -3.07 5.61
CA TRP A 31 15.62 -2.55 4.33
C TRP A 31 16.72 -1.50 4.53
N ALA A 32 16.48 -0.53 5.41
CA ALA A 32 17.40 0.58 5.65
C ALA A 32 18.74 0.14 6.27
N GLU A 33 18.75 -0.98 7.00
CA GLU A 33 19.98 -1.63 7.50
C GLU A 33 20.85 -2.18 6.36
N ILE A 34 20.24 -2.57 5.24
CA ILE A 34 20.91 -3.21 4.12
C ILE A 34 21.27 -2.18 3.03
N LYS A 35 20.35 -1.26 2.71
CA LYS A 35 20.53 -0.25 1.67
C LYS A 35 19.80 1.04 2.01
N GLN A 36 20.55 2.14 2.02
CA GLN A 36 19.97 3.47 2.13
C GLN A 36 19.08 3.76 0.92
N TYR A 37 17.89 4.30 1.22
CA TYR A 37 16.91 4.73 0.22
C TYR A 37 17.50 5.81 -0.68
N GLN A 38 17.24 5.69 -1.98
CA GLN A 38 17.55 6.68 -2.99
C GLN A 38 16.32 6.84 -3.87
N GLU A 39 15.95 8.09 -4.15
CA GLU A 39 14.77 8.38 -4.93
C GLU A 39 14.92 7.85 -6.36
N GLY A 40 13.87 7.20 -6.88
CA GLY A 40 13.87 6.59 -8.21
C GLY A 40 14.53 5.22 -8.30
N GLU A 41 15.14 4.71 -7.22
CA GLU A 41 15.73 3.38 -7.21
C GLU A 41 14.75 2.31 -6.67
N CYS A 42 14.72 1.14 -7.33
CA CYS A 42 14.04 -0.05 -6.84
C CYS A 42 15.00 -1.23 -6.89
N TRP A 43 15.11 -2.00 -5.81
CA TRP A 43 16.13 -3.02 -5.64
C TRP A 43 15.51 -4.36 -5.23
N ILE A 44 16.14 -5.45 -5.65
CA ILE A 44 15.81 -6.81 -5.19
C ILE A 44 16.63 -7.11 -3.94
N LEU A 45 15.97 -7.45 -2.83
CA LEU A 45 16.64 -7.65 -1.54
C LEU A 45 17.70 -8.76 -1.58
N GLY A 46 17.38 -9.91 -2.22
CA GLY A 46 18.26 -11.07 -2.22
C GLY A 46 19.55 -10.88 -3.02
N ASP A 47 19.47 -10.16 -4.14
CA ASP A 47 20.59 -10.00 -5.08
C ASP A 47 21.26 -8.61 -4.98
N LEU A 48 20.72 -7.72 -4.14
CA LEU A 48 21.06 -6.29 -4.09
C LEU A 48 21.20 -5.69 -5.50
N LYS A 49 20.25 -6.04 -6.37
CA LYS A 49 20.26 -5.65 -7.77
C LYS A 49 19.30 -4.49 -8.01
N LEU A 50 19.81 -3.40 -8.57
CA LEU A 50 19.00 -2.28 -9.05
C LEU A 50 18.19 -2.72 -10.27
N ILE A 51 16.89 -2.41 -10.23
CA ILE A 51 15.94 -2.72 -11.28
C ILE A 51 15.60 -1.43 -12.03
N LYS A 52 15.70 -1.48 -13.36
CA LYS A 52 15.26 -0.35 -14.20
C LYS A 52 13.73 -0.21 -14.19
N PRO A 53 13.19 1.02 -14.32
CA PRO A 53 11.74 1.26 -14.31
C PRO A 53 10.92 0.36 -15.24
N GLU A 54 11.45 0.06 -16.43
CA GLU A 54 10.77 -0.76 -17.44
C GLU A 54 10.62 -2.22 -16.98
N GLN A 55 11.42 -2.65 -16.00
CA GLN A 55 11.43 -4.01 -15.48
C GLN A 55 10.63 -4.16 -14.17
N TRP A 56 10.22 -3.06 -13.52
CA TRP A 56 9.52 -3.12 -12.22
C TRP A 56 8.27 -4.00 -12.26
N SER A 57 7.41 -3.79 -13.25
CA SER A 57 6.17 -4.57 -13.42
C SER A 57 6.46 -6.06 -13.62
N ARG A 58 7.51 -6.40 -14.39
CA ARG A 58 7.92 -7.78 -14.62
C ARG A 58 8.37 -8.45 -13.33
N TYR A 59 9.17 -7.78 -12.52
CA TYR A 59 9.67 -8.31 -11.26
C TYR A 59 8.56 -8.50 -10.23
N VAL A 60 7.64 -7.53 -10.10
CA VAL A 60 6.45 -7.69 -9.24
C VAL A 60 5.66 -8.94 -9.65
N ARG A 61 5.46 -9.17 -10.96
CA ARG A 61 4.76 -10.36 -11.44
C ARG A 61 5.52 -11.66 -11.12
N GLN A 62 6.85 -11.65 -11.18
CA GLN A 62 7.65 -12.81 -10.82
C GLN A 62 7.52 -13.14 -9.32
N GLU A 63 7.54 -12.13 -8.45
CA GLU A 63 7.33 -12.33 -7.01
C GLU A 63 5.91 -12.82 -6.70
N MET A 64 4.89 -12.31 -7.40
CA MET A 64 3.52 -12.82 -7.28
C MET A 64 3.45 -14.32 -7.60
N VAL A 65 4.05 -14.75 -8.71
CA VAL A 65 4.09 -16.17 -9.09
C VAL A 65 4.88 -17.01 -8.09
N ARG A 66 6.01 -16.50 -7.57
CA ARG A 66 6.79 -17.16 -6.51
C ARG A 66 6.00 -17.34 -5.22
N ALA A 67 5.13 -16.39 -4.90
CA ALA A 67 4.21 -16.47 -3.77
C ALA A 67 2.99 -17.40 -4.04
N GLY A 68 2.95 -18.09 -5.17
CA GLY A 68 1.87 -19.01 -5.55
C GLY A 68 0.63 -18.32 -6.12
N ILE A 69 0.71 -17.03 -6.45
CA ILE A 69 -0.39 -16.31 -7.10
C ILE A 69 -0.41 -16.67 -8.59
N ASP A 70 -1.59 -17.04 -9.08
CA ASP A 70 -1.78 -17.42 -10.47
C ASP A 70 -1.30 -16.33 -11.45
N LYS A 71 -0.61 -16.74 -12.51
CA LYS A 71 0.01 -15.82 -13.48
C LYS A 71 -1.02 -14.95 -14.20
N ALA A 72 -2.28 -15.34 -14.32
CA ALA A 72 -3.34 -14.52 -14.90
C ALA A 72 -3.77 -13.37 -13.98
N GLN A 73 -3.50 -13.47 -12.67
CA GLN A 73 -3.79 -12.39 -11.73
C GLN A 73 -2.84 -11.21 -11.94
N SER A 74 -3.40 -10.01 -11.79
CA SER A 74 -2.67 -8.75 -11.86
C SER A 74 -2.65 -8.11 -10.47
N VAL A 75 -1.73 -7.16 -10.26
CA VAL A 75 -1.76 -6.33 -9.03
C VAL A 75 -3.12 -5.66 -8.86
N THR A 76 -3.74 -5.24 -9.97
CA THR A 76 -5.09 -4.65 -9.98
C THR A 76 -6.16 -5.65 -9.55
N SER A 77 -6.09 -6.92 -9.97
CA SER A 77 -7.08 -7.93 -9.55
C SER A 77 -6.91 -8.31 -8.08
N ILE A 78 -5.68 -8.41 -7.57
CA ILE A 78 -5.40 -8.57 -6.14
C ILE A 78 -5.98 -7.39 -5.36
N CYS A 79 -5.75 -6.17 -5.83
CA CYS A 79 -6.28 -4.97 -5.21
C CYS A 79 -7.82 -4.98 -5.18
N ALA A 80 -8.46 -5.33 -6.30
CA ALA A 80 -9.92 -5.46 -6.38
C ALA A 80 -10.46 -6.53 -5.42
N ALA A 81 -9.82 -7.70 -5.34
CA ALA A 81 -10.20 -8.74 -4.39
C ALA A 81 -10.08 -8.26 -2.94
N ALA A 82 -9.02 -7.55 -2.62
CA ALA A 82 -8.80 -7.01 -1.28
C ALA A 82 -9.82 -5.90 -0.92
N ILE A 83 -10.26 -5.10 -1.89
CA ILE A 83 -11.35 -4.13 -1.75
C ILE A 83 -12.67 -4.85 -1.46
N THR A 84 -13.00 -5.88 -2.25
CA THR A 84 -14.20 -6.70 -2.03
C THR A 84 -14.19 -7.31 -0.64
N LYS A 85 -13.06 -7.87 -0.19
CA LYS A 85 -12.90 -8.40 1.17
C LYS A 85 -13.11 -7.31 2.22
N ALA A 86 -12.59 -6.10 2.01
CA ALA A 86 -12.80 -4.97 2.93
C ALA A 86 -14.30 -4.65 3.11
N PHE A 87 -15.05 -4.60 2.01
CA PHE A 87 -16.50 -4.37 2.05
C PHE A 87 -17.26 -5.52 2.72
N GLN A 88 -16.88 -6.77 2.46
CA GLN A 88 -17.44 -7.95 3.14
C GLN A 88 -17.22 -7.92 4.65
N LEU A 89 -16.12 -7.30 5.10
CA LEU A 89 -15.80 -7.08 6.52
C LEU A 89 -16.46 -5.80 7.10
N GLY A 90 -17.39 -5.19 6.37
CA GLY A 90 -18.17 -4.04 6.81
C GLY A 90 -17.45 -2.69 6.69
N ALA A 91 -16.37 -2.59 5.92
CA ALA A 91 -15.70 -1.31 5.69
C ALA A 91 -16.60 -0.36 4.88
N THR A 92 -16.65 0.91 5.27
CA THR A 92 -17.39 1.93 4.51
C THR A 92 -16.64 2.34 3.24
N THR A 93 -17.37 2.86 2.25
CA THR A 93 -16.80 3.39 1.01
C THR A 93 -15.73 4.47 1.27
N GLU A 94 -15.93 5.33 2.27
CA GLU A 94 -14.95 6.33 2.65
C GLU A 94 -13.69 5.70 3.25
N ALA A 95 -13.83 4.66 4.07
CA ALA A 95 -12.70 3.96 4.67
C ALA A 95 -11.86 3.23 3.60
N VAL A 96 -12.54 2.54 2.68
CA VAL A 96 -11.91 1.88 1.52
C VAL A 96 -11.21 2.89 0.62
N ASN A 97 -11.85 4.01 0.25
CA ASN A 97 -11.22 5.06 -0.55
C ASN A 97 -9.96 5.64 0.11
N ARG A 98 -9.95 5.82 1.45
CA ARG A 98 -8.76 6.24 2.20
C ARG A 98 -7.64 5.20 2.17
N TRP A 99 -7.97 3.92 2.09
CA TRP A 99 -7.02 2.82 2.11
C TRP A 99 -6.34 2.58 0.75
N ILE A 100 -7.10 2.49 -0.34
CA ILE A 100 -6.57 2.12 -1.67
C ILE A 100 -5.80 3.27 -2.34
N ARG A 101 -6.16 4.53 -2.03
CA ARG A 101 -5.51 5.75 -2.57
C ARG A 101 -5.44 5.82 -4.11
N HIS A 102 -6.29 5.06 -4.80
CA HIS A 102 -6.24 4.91 -6.26
C HIS A 102 -7.23 5.83 -7.02
N SER A 103 -8.14 6.53 -6.32
CA SER A 103 -9.16 7.37 -6.96
C SER A 103 -8.91 8.86 -6.76
N ASN A 104 -9.35 9.69 -7.72
CA ASN A 104 -9.39 11.15 -7.55
C ASN A 104 -10.18 11.57 -6.29
N ALA A 105 -11.19 10.77 -5.91
CA ALA A 105 -11.90 10.93 -4.66
C ALA A 105 -10.99 10.72 -3.43
N ALA A 106 -10.09 9.74 -3.46
CA ALA A 106 -9.08 9.55 -2.42
C ALA A 106 -8.12 10.75 -2.31
N SER A 107 -7.70 11.31 -3.45
CA SER A 107 -6.87 12.53 -3.53
C SER A 107 -7.56 13.73 -2.89
N THR A 108 -8.86 13.91 -3.17
CA THR A 108 -9.70 14.96 -2.57
C THR A 108 -9.92 14.71 -1.08
N ILE A 109 -10.18 13.47 -0.66
CA ILE A 109 -10.31 13.10 0.76
C ILE A 109 -9.03 13.47 1.52
N GLN A 110 -7.87 13.18 0.93
CA GLN A 110 -6.57 13.45 1.53
C GLN A 110 -6.25 14.94 1.66
N LYS A 111 -6.53 15.73 0.62
CA LYS A 111 -6.27 17.17 0.60
C LYS A 111 -7.15 17.95 1.58
N TYR A 112 -8.39 17.51 1.81
CA TYR A 112 -9.38 18.30 2.55
C TYR A 112 -9.80 17.73 3.92
N TYR A 113 -9.56 16.44 4.19
CA TYR A 113 -10.16 15.75 5.34
C TYR A 113 -9.17 14.97 6.22
N ASP A 114 -7.85 15.12 6.00
CA ASP A 114 -6.77 14.32 6.62
C ASP A 114 -7.12 13.71 8.00
N LYS A 115 -7.34 12.39 7.96
CA LYS A 115 -7.34 11.47 9.09
C LYS A 115 -6.74 10.17 8.57
N ASN A 116 -5.40 10.07 8.60
CA ASN A 116 -4.64 8.87 8.28
C ASN A 116 -4.95 7.69 9.26
N ARG A 117 -6.20 7.21 9.24
CA ARG A 117 -6.76 6.10 10.04
C ARG A 117 -7.26 5.02 9.06
N ASN A 118 -6.34 4.26 8.49
CA ASN A 118 -6.65 3.03 7.75
C ASN A 118 -6.33 1.76 8.56
N ASP A 119 -5.97 1.92 9.84
CA ASP A 119 -5.53 0.86 10.75
C ASP A 119 -6.58 -0.26 10.85
N ASP A 120 -7.84 0.11 11.02
CA ASP A 120 -8.96 -0.81 11.14
C ASP A 120 -9.10 -1.74 9.92
N ILE A 121 -8.95 -1.19 8.70
CA ILE A 121 -9.00 -2.01 7.47
C ILE A 121 -7.76 -2.90 7.37
N ARG A 122 -6.57 -2.38 7.69
CA ARG A 122 -5.32 -3.15 7.60
C ARG A 122 -5.31 -4.33 8.56
N GLU A 123 -5.84 -4.16 9.77
CA GLU A 123 -5.94 -5.25 10.75
C GLU A 123 -7.01 -6.28 10.36
N LYS A 124 -8.12 -5.83 9.78
CA LYS A 124 -9.23 -6.71 9.39
C LYS A 124 -8.93 -7.55 8.15
N ILE A 125 -8.26 -7.01 7.13
CA ILE A 125 -8.01 -7.73 5.86
C ILE A 125 -6.98 -8.85 6.00
N VAL A 126 -6.04 -8.69 6.94
CA VAL A 126 -4.94 -9.65 7.18
C VAL A 126 -5.41 -10.92 7.87
N ARG A 127 -6.54 -10.87 8.59
CA ARG A 127 -7.20 -12.04 9.19
C ARG A 127 -8.14 -12.72 8.20
#